data_AF-A0A502L1P4-F1
#
_entry.id   AF-A0A502L1P4-F1
#
_cell.length_a   1.000
_cell.length_b   1.000
_cell.length_c   1.000
_cell.angle_alpha   90.00
_cell.angle_beta   90.00
_cell.angle_gamma   90.00
#
_symmetry.space_group_name_H-M   'P 1'
#
loop_
_entity.id
_entity.type
_entity.pdbx_description
1 polymer ?
#
loop_
_entity_poly.entity_id
_entity_poly.type
_entity_poly.pdbx_seq_one_letter_code
_entity_poly.pdbx_strand_id
1 'polypeptide(L)'
;MFFVLSITVLFVIISAYFFLRAEKFQRIIIGQKRETSSTLKENKGLVDSMALLATKNEEFAKNRLIRLKERAQEQQNDALIHYYELISPMVNNYAAIFRDCLKGKGRLQSISKKCFDNCDEKTFKEFIKLLKNEKQTKRFWSANNLNGFISLVEALLILHEEQSKVIISANDVASKQLLIKKAANSK
;
A
#
# COMPACT_ATOMS: atom_id res chain seq x y z
N MET A 1 24.92 -59.58 44.35
CA MET A 1 25.86 -58.74 43.57
C MET A 1 25.46 -58.61 42.09
N PHE A 2 25.05 -59.68 41.39
CA PHE A 2 24.64 -59.62 39.98
C PHE A 2 23.49 -58.66 39.67
N PHE A 3 22.45 -58.59 40.53
CA PHE A 3 21.32 -57.68 40.32
C PHE A 3 21.72 -56.19 40.31
N VAL A 4 22.60 -55.78 41.23
CA VAL A 4 23.12 -54.41 41.29
C VAL A 4 23.94 -54.09 40.04
N LEU A 5 24.79 -55.02 39.59
CA LEU A 5 25.55 -54.88 38.35
C LEU A 5 24.64 -54.70 37.12
N SER A 6 23.55 -55.46 37.00
CA SER A 6 22.59 -55.32 35.90
C SER A 6 21.92 -53.94 35.87
N ILE A 7 21.54 -53.40 37.02
CA ILE A 7 20.95 -52.06 37.12
C ILE A 7 21.99 -51.00 36.72
N THR A 8 23.24 -51.14 37.16
CA THR A 8 24.32 -50.21 36.79
C THR A 8 24.56 -50.21 35.28
N VAL A 9 24.61 -51.38 34.64
CA VAL A 9 24.79 -51.48 33.18
C VAL A 9 23.62 -50.82 32.43
N LEU A 10 22.38 -51.07 32.84
CA LEU A 10 21.20 -50.45 32.24
C LEU A 10 21.25 -48.92 32.36
N PHE A 11 21.63 -48.41 33.53
CA PHE A 11 21.78 -46.97 33.76
C PHE A 11 22.83 -46.33 32.85
N VAL A 12 23.98 -46.99 32.66
CA VAL A 12 25.04 -46.50 31.75
C VAL A 12 24.54 -46.43 30.31
N ILE A 13 23.83 -47.45 29.84
CA ILE A 13 23.27 -47.47 28.48
C ILE A 13 22.25 -46.34 28.28
N ILE A 14 21.34 -46.17 29.24
CA ILE A 14 20.32 -45.10 29.18
C ILE A 14 20.98 -43.72 29.20
N SER A 15 21.95 -43.51 30.09
CA SER A 15 22.69 -42.25 30.18
C SER A 15 23.41 -41.91 28.86
N ALA A 16 24.12 -42.88 28.28
CA ALA A 16 24.78 -42.71 26.99
C ALA A 16 23.79 -42.41 25.86
N TYR A 17 22.64 -43.08 25.83
CA TYR A 17 21.59 -42.83 24.84
C TYR A 17 21.04 -41.41 24.95
N PHE A 18 20.69 -40.97 26.16
CA PHE A 18 20.17 -39.61 26.38
C PHE A 18 21.21 -38.54 26.06
N PHE A 19 22.48 -38.77 26.37
CA PHE A 19 23.57 -37.86 26.03
C PHE A 19 23.69 -37.67 24.52
N LEU A 20 23.78 -38.75 23.75
CA LEU A 20 23.87 -38.68 22.28
C LEU A 20 22.63 -38.05 21.66
N ARG A 21 21.45 -38.31 22.22
CA ARG A 21 20.19 -37.71 21.77
C ARG A 21 20.15 -36.20 22.04
N ALA A 22 20.58 -35.76 23.21
CA ALA A 22 20.66 -34.35 23.58
C ALA A 22 21.65 -33.60 22.67
N GLU A 23 22.81 -34.18 22.36
CA GLU A 23 23.80 -33.60 21.46
C GLU A 23 23.25 -33.41 20.03
N LYS A 24 22.48 -34.39 19.53
CA LYS A 24 21.78 -34.28 18.24
C LYS A 24 20.77 -33.14 18.25
N PHE A 25 19.94 -33.03 19.30
CA PHE A 25 18.98 -31.94 19.42
C PHE A 25 19.64 -30.57 19.52
N GLN A 26 20.72 -30.44 20.30
CA GLN A 26 21.47 -29.20 20.41
C GLN A 26 22.02 -28.74 19.07
N ARG A 27 22.58 -29.66 18.27
CA ARG A 27 23.04 -29.35 16.90
C ARG A 27 21.91 -28.87 16.00
N ILE A 28 20.73 -29.51 16.05
CA ILE A 28 19.55 -29.10 15.26
C ILE A 28 19.11 -27.69 15.67
N ILE A 29 19.01 -27.41 16.96
CA ILE A 29 18.60 -26.09 17.47
C ILE A 29 19.58 -25.00 17.04
N ILE A 30 20.89 -25.26 17.14
CA ILE A 30 21.93 -24.32 16.70
C ILE A 30 21.82 -24.07 15.19
N GLY A 31 21.61 -25.14 14.40
CA GLY A 31 21.38 -25.05 12.97
C GLY A 31 20.16 -24.17 12.64
N GLN A 32 19.00 -24.49 13.23
CA GLN A 32 17.76 -23.74 13.04
C GLN A 32 17.87 -22.28 13.48
N LYS A 33 18.57 -22.00 14.59
CA LYS A 33 18.81 -20.62 15.06
C LYS A 33 19.64 -19.82 14.06
N ARG A 34 20.67 -20.45 13.47
CA ARG A 34 21.51 -19.83 12.44
C ARG A 34 20.70 -19.55 11.17
N GLU A 35 19.90 -20.52 10.73
CA GLU A 35 19.02 -20.36 9.56
C GLU A 35 17.99 -19.25 9.79
N THR A 36 17.30 -19.25 10.92
CA THR A 36 16.34 -18.20 11.29
C THR A 36 17.00 -16.82 11.29
N SER A 37 18.21 -16.70 11.84
CA SER A 37 18.97 -15.45 11.83
C SER A 37 19.30 -14.99 10.42
N SER A 38 19.71 -15.90 9.53
CA SER A 38 19.94 -15.59 8.10
C SER A 38 18.67 -15.11 7.42
N THR A 39 17.56 -15.84 7.61
CA THR A 39 16.25 -15.49 7.04
C THR A 39 15.77 -14.12 7.53
N LEU A 40 15.98 -13.79 8.81
CA LEU A 40 15.64 -12.48 9.34
C LEU A 40 16.46 -11.35 8.70
N LYS A 41 17.76 -11.59 8.46
CA LYS A 41 18.64 -10.63 7.79
C LYS A 41 18.22 -10.41 6.33
N GLU A 42 17.92 -11.48 5.61
CA GLU A 42 17.43 -11.44 4.22
C GLU A 42 16.08 -10.71 4.14
N ASN A 43 15.14 -11.05 5.02
CA ASN A 43 13.84 -10.39 5.11
C ASN A 43 13.98 -8.89 5.38
N LYS A 44 14.86 -8.49 6.30
CA LYS A 44 15.15 -7.08 6.53
C LYS A 44 15.62 -6.37 5.25
N GLY A 45 16.55 -6.97 4.50
CA GLY A 45 17.02 -6.41 3.23
C GLY A 45 15.90 -6.25 2.19
N LEU A 46 14.99 -7.21 2.11
CA LEU A 46 13.80 -7.13 1.25
C LEU A 46 12.85 -6.01 1.69
N VAL A 47 12.57 -5.89 2.98
CA VAL A 47 11.72 -4.82 3.53
C VAL A 47 12.32 -3.44 3.28
N ASP A 48 13.64 -3.29 3.45
CA ASP A 48 14.34 -2.02 3.18
C ASP A 48 14.24 -1.65 1.69
N SER A 49 14.40 -2.63 0.80
CA SER A 49 14.24 -2.42 -0.65
C SER A 49 12.79 -2.02 -1.01
N MET A 50 11.80 -2.66 -0.40
CA MET A 50 10.38 -2.30 -0.59
C MET A 50 10.06 -0.92 -0.02
N ALA A 51 10.68 -0.52 1.09
CA ALA A 51 10.52 0.82 1.66
C ALA A 51 11.10 1.89 0.73
N LEU A 52 12.23 1.63 0.08
CA LEU A 52 12.78 2.52 -0.94
C LEU A 52 11.82 2.68 -2.13
N LEU A 53 11.26 1.58 -2.63
CA LEU A 53 10.25 1.60 -3.70
C LEU A 53 9.01 2.39 -3.28
N ALA A 54 8.54 2.22 -2.04
CA ALA A 54 7.41 2.94 -1.51
C ALA A 54 7.64 4.46 -1.48
N THR A 55 8.83 4.91 -1.06
CA THR A 55 9.21 6.33 -1.07
C THR A 55 9.26 6.90 -2.48
N LYS A 56 9.77 6.15 -3.46
CA LYS A 56 9.80 6.59 -4.86
C LYS A 56 8.41 6.66 -5.50
N ASN A 57 7.56 5.68 -5.22
CA ASN A 57 6.18 5.72 -5.67
C ASN A 57 5.39 6.85 -5.01
N GLU A 58 5.66 7.18 -3.75
CA GLU A 58 5.10 8.35 -3.09
C GLU A 58 5.50 9.64 -3.81
N GLU A 59 6.78 9.80 -4.15
CA GLU A 59 7.29 10.95 -4.90
C GLU A 59 6.59 11.10 -6.25
N PHE A 60 6.44 9.99 -6.99
CA PHE A 60 5.72 9.99 -8.27
C PHE A 60 4.23 10.33 -8.12
N ALA A 61 3.56 9.73 -7.14
CA ALA A 61 2.15 9.98 -6.87
C ALA A 61 1.90 11.44 -6.46
N LYS A 62 2.77 12.02 -5.62
CA LYS A 62 2.74 13.45 -5.24
C LYS A 62 2.93 14.35 -6.45
N ASN A 63 3.96 14.11 -7.25
CA ASN A 63 4.24 14.89 -8.46
C ASN A 63 3.08 14.82 -9.47
N ARG A 64 2.39 13.68 -9.56
CA ARG A 64 1.20 13.54 -10.39
C ARG A 64 0.01 14.31 -9.81
N LEU A 65 -0.22 14.22 -8.50
CA LEU A 65 -1.29 14.96 -7.82
C LEU A 65 -1.12 16.47 -7.97
N ILE A 66 0.11 16.99 -7.83
CA ILE A 66 0.41 18.42 -8.02
C ILE A 66 0.02 18.87 -9.44
N ARG A 67 0.49 18.14 -10.47
CA ARG A 67 0.15 18.44 -11.87
C ARG A 67 -1.34 18.34 -12.18
N LEU A 68 -2.07 17.48 -11.46
CA LEU A 68 -3.52 17.37 -11.60
C LEU A 68 -4.24 18.55 -10.93
N LYS A 69 -3.76 19.01 -9.77
CA LYS A 69 -4.26 20.21 -9.09
C LYS A 69 -4.02 21.48 -9.92
N GLU A 70 -2.81 21.65 -10.45
CA GLU A 70 -2.47 22.79 -11.33
C GLU A 70 -3.40 22.84 -12.54
N ARG A 71 -3.60 21.71 -13.24
CA ARG A 71 -4.55 21.62 -14.36
C ARG A 71 -6.00 21.94 -13.95
N ALA A 72 -6.44 21.52 -12.77
CA ALA A 72 -7.79 21.85 -12.28
C ALA A 72 -7.94 23.33 -11.96
N GLN A 73 -6.88 23.97 -11.44
CA GLN A 73 -6.84 25.41 -11.18
C GLN A 73 -6.86 26.23 -12.47
N GLU A 74 -6.07 25.83 -13.49
CA GLU A 74 -6.11 26.44 -14.83
C GLU A 74 -7.51 26.38 -15.45
N GLN A 75 -8.23 25.28 -15.21
CA GLN A 75 -9.61 25.07 -15.68
C GLN A 75 -10.66 25.73 -14.79
N GLN A 76 -10.28 26.37 -13.68
CA GLN A 76 -11.19 26.93 -12.66
C GLN A 76 -12.28 25.93 -12.24
N ASN A 77 -11.91 24.65 -12.10
CA ASN A 77 -12.85 23.59 -11.77
C ASN A 77 -12.78 23.24 -10.28
N ASP A 78 -13.57 23.96 -9.49
CA ASP A 78 -13.62 23.83 -8.03
C ASP A 78 -13.94 22.40 -7.55
N ALA A 79 -14.77 21.67 -8.30
CA ALA A 79 -15.11 20.29 -7.95
C ALA A 79 -13.90 19.35 -8.07
N LEU A 80 -13.07 19.53 -9.09
CA LEU A 80 -11.82 18.77 -9.27
C LEU A 80 -10.75 19.18 -8.25
N ILE A 81 -10.66 20.47 -7.91
CA ILE A 81 -9.76 20.95 -6.85
C ILE A 81 -10.11 20.27 -5.53
N HIS A 82 -11.39 20.31 -5.13
CA HIS A 82 -11.88 19.66 -3.91
C HIS A 82 -11.63 18.14 -3.94
N TYR A 83 -11.82 17.48 -5.08
CA TYR A 83 -11.50 16.06 -5.23
C TYR A 83 -10.02 15.77 -4.94
N TYR A 84 -9.11 16.56 -5.52
CA TYR A 84 -7.67 16.37 -5.31
C TYR A 84 -7.22 16.71 -3.90
N GLU A 85 -7.89 17.62 -3.21
CA GLU A 85 -7.70 17.87 -1.78
C GLU A 85 -8.14 16.67 -0.95
N LEU A 86 -9.31 16.09 -1.26
CA LEU A 86 -9.86 14.94 -0.53
C LEU A 86 -8.98 13.69 -0.61
N ILE A 87 -8.33 13.42 -1.74
CA ILE A 87 -7.42 12.28 -1.89
C ILE A 87 -5.98 12.57 -1.42
N SER A 88 -5.66 13.84 -1.16
CA SER A 88 -4.30 14.28 -0.82
C SER A 88 -3.71 13.58 0.41
N PRO A 89 -4.46 13.36 1.52
CA PRO A 89 -3.91 12.68 2.69
C PRO A 89 -3.44 11.25 2.39
N MET A 90 -4.12 10.56 1.47
CA MET A 90 -3.75 9.21 1.07
C MET A 90 -2.47 9.17 0.23
N VAL A 91 -2.33 10.10 -0.73
CA VAL A 91 -1.12 10.23 -1.55
C VAL A 91 0.06 10.73 -0.72
N ASN A 92 -0.18 11.69 0.18
CA ASN A 92 0.88 12.30 0.99
C ASN A 92 1.48 11.36 2.03
N ASN A 93 0.75 10.31 2.41
CA ASN A 93 1.17 9.29 3.36
C ASN A 93 1.44 7.93 2.68
N TYR A 94 1.70 7.91 1.36
CA TYR A 94 1.78 6.68 0.60
C TYR A 94 2.78 5.67 1.19
N ALA A 95 4.02 6.08 1.48
CA ALA A 95 5.03 5.16 2.01
C ALA A 95 4.70 4.70 3.43
N ALA A 96 3.98 5.49 4.22
CA ALA A 96 3.50 5.06 5.54
C ALA A 96 2.43 3.97 5.42
N ILE A 97 1.43 4.19 4.56
CA ILE A 97 0.36 3.22 4.30
C ILE A 97 0.92 1.93 3.67
N PHE A 98 1.83 2.05 2.69
CA PHE A 98 2.51 0.94 2.05
C PHE A 98 3.25 0.07 3.07
N ARG A 99 4.08 0.70 3.93
CA ARG A 99 4.86 0.00 4.95
C ARG A 99 3.98 -0.67 5.99
N ASP A 100 2.84 -0.08 6.36
CA ASP A 100 1.94 -0.75 7.28
C ASP A 100 1.25 -1.94 6.61
N CYS A 101 0.85 -1.82 5.33
CA CYS A 101 0.28 -2.92 4.56
C CYS A 101 1.25 -4.10 4.33
N LEU A 102 2.58 -3.87 4.37
CA LEU A 102 3.58 -4.95 4.32
C LEU A 102 3.55 -5.86 5.56
N LYS A 103 3.11 -5.33 6.72
CA LYS A 103 3.09 -6.09 7.98
C LYS A 103 1.93 -7.09 8.07
N GLY A 104 1.03 -7.12 7.08
CA GLY A 104 -0.06 -8.10 7.01
C GLY A 104 -1.34 -7.56 6.35
N LYS A 105 -2.27 -8.48 6.08
CA LYS A 105 -3.60 -8.16 5.55
C LYS A 105 -4.44 -7.43 6.60
N GLY A 106 -5.43 -6.67 6.14
CA GLY A 106 -6.40 -5.99 7.01
C GLY A 106 -6.00 -4.58 7.45
N ARG A 107 -4.84 -4.08 7.01
CA ARG A 107 -4.22 -2.87 7.57
C ARG A 107 -4.55 -1.58 6.83
N LEU A 108 -4.81 -1.63 5.53
CA LEU A 108 -5.08 -0.46 4.68
C LEU A 108 -6.13 0.46 5.31
N GLN A 109 -7.29 -0.06 5.67
CA GLN A 109 -8.38 0.77 6.18
C GLN A 109 -8.03 1.41 7.52
N SER A 110 -7.34 0.69 8.40
CA SER A 110 -6.93 1.20 9.72
C SER A 110 -5.86 2.29 9.60
N ILE A 111 -4.82 2.07 8.78
CA ILE A 111 -3.77 3.06 8.61
C ILE A 111 -4.27 4.29 7.84
N SER A 112 -5.11 4.11 6.82
CA SER A 112 -5.74 5.22 6.10
C SER A 112 -6.58 6.07 7.05
N LYS A 113 -7.38 5.47 7.94
CA LYS A 113 -8.12 6.25 8.95
C LYS A 113 -7.18 7.13 9.78
N LYS A 114 -6.08 6.57 10.30
CA LYS A 114 -5.07 7.33 11.06
C LYS A 114 -4.46 8.48 10.25
N CYS A 115 -4.22 8.30 8.95
CA CYS A 115 -3.70 9.36 8.09
C CYS A 115 -4.69 10.51 7.90
N PHE A 116 -6.00 10.26 7.95
CA PHE A 116 -7.05 11.27 7.83
C PHE A 116 -7.46 11.88 9.18
N ASP A 117 -7.32 11.13 10.28
CA ASP A 117 -7.59 11.62 11.65
C ASP A 117 -6.64 12.78 12.02
N ASN A 118 -5.47 12.89 11.39
CA ASN A 118 -4.57 14.04 11.50
C ASN A 118 -5.09 15.31 10.79
N CYS A 119 -6.18 15.22 10.02
CA CYS A 119 -6.79 16.33 9.28
C CYS A 119 -8.17 16.70 9.86
N ASP A 120 -9.18 15.83 9.71
CA ASP A 120 -10.54 15.97 10.25
C ASP A 120 -11.33 14.65 10.05
N GLU A 121 -12.14 14.23 11.03
CA GLU A 121 -12.97 13.02 10.95
C GLU A 121 -14.04 13.13 9.84
N LYS A 122 -14.48 14.36 9.51
CA LYS A 122 -15.44 14.61 8.42
C LYS A 122 -14.84 14.27 7.06
N THR A 123 -13.58 14.66 6.82
CA THR A 123 -12.86 14.40 5.57
C THR A 123 -12.73 12.91 5.28
N PHE A 124 -12.50 12.09 6.31
CA PHE A 124 -12.46 10.63 6.13
C PHE A 124 -13.82 10.08 5.67
N LYS A 125 -14.93 10.54 6.25
CA LYS A 125 -16.28 10.08 5.87
C LYS A 125 -16.60 10.43 4.41
N GLU A 126 -16.23 11.63 3.97
CA GLU A 126 -16.38 12.07 2.58
C GLU A 126 -15.52 11.24 1.63
N PHE A 127 -14.27 10.95 2.00
CA PHE A 127 -13.40 10.08 1.23
C PHE A 127 -14.00 8.68 1.08
N ILE A 128 -14.55 8.09 2.15
CA ILE A 128 -15.23 6.79 2.07
C ILE A 128 -16.48 6.84 1.17
N LYS A 129 -17.23 7.95 1.21
CA LYS A 129 -18.38 8.14 0.30
C LYS A 129 -17.92 8.14 -1.16
N LEU A 130 -16.82 8.85 -1.44
CA LEU A 130 -16.20 8.87 -2.77
C LEU A 130 -15.82 7.46 -3.24
N LEU A 131 -15.14 6.68 -2.40
CA LEU A 131 -14.73 5.30 -2.72
C LEU A 131 -15.92 4.36 -2.97
N LYS A 132 -17.09 4.65 -2.40
CA LYS A 132 -18.29 3.82 -2.58
C LYS A 132 -19.02 4.11 -3.89
N ASN A 133 -18.82 5.29 -4.49
CA ASN A 133 -19.52 5.72 -5.70
C ASN A 133 -19.03 4.98 -6.95
N GLU A 134 -17.78 4.52 -6.97
CA GLU A 134 -17.16 3.90 -8.13
C GLU A 134 -16.77 2.44 -7.83
N LYS A 135 -17.06 1.54 -8.78
CA LYS A 135 -17.02 0.08 -8.54
C LYS A 135 -15.58 -0.40 -8.30
N GLN A 136 -14.60 0.14 -9.02
CA GLN A 136 -13.21 -0.30 -8.91
C GLN A 136 -12.58 0.15 -7.61
N THR A 137 -12.70 1.43 -7.26
CA THR A 137 -12.23 2.00 -5.99
C THR A 137 -12.85 1.29 -4.78
N LYS A 138 -14.15 1.00 -4.81
CA LYS A 138 -14.81 0.18 -3.77
C LYS A 138 -14.17 -1.21 -3.64
N ARG A 139 -13.90 -1.88 -4.76
CA ARG A 139 -13.27 -3.21 -4.78
C ARG A 139 -11.85 -3.16 -4.20
N PHE A 140 -11.04 -2.20 -4.62
CA PHE A 140 -9.66 -2.05 -4.16
C PHE A 140 -9.60 -1.69 -2.67
N TRP A 141 -10.49 -0.82 -2.20
CA TRP A 141 -10.65 -0.51 -0.79
C TRP A 141 -11.07 -1.72 0.06
N SER A 142 -11.99 -2.54 -0.45
CA SER A 142 -12.49 -3.74 0.25
C SER A 142 -11.44 -4.85 0.33
N ALA A 143 -10.47 -4.89 -0.59
CA ALA A 143 -9.39 -5.86 -0.55
C ALA A 143 -8.50 -5.73 0.70
N ASN A 144 -8.43 -4.52 1.28
CA ASN A 144 -7.79 -4.20 2.55
C ASN A 144 -6.36 -4.79 2.70
N ASN A 145 -5.55 -4.67 1.65
CA ASN A 145 -4.19 -5.20 1.58
C ASN A 145 -3.30 -4.31 0.70
N LEU A 146 -2.02 -4.64 0.61
CA LEU A 146 -1.05 -3.85 -0.16
C LEU A 146 -1.43 -3.70 -1.65
N ASN A 147 -1.88 -4.78 -2.30
CA ASN A 147 -2.26 -4.71 -3.71
C ASN A 147 -3.49 -3.81 -3.92
N GLY A 148 -4.46 -3.92 -3.02
CA GLY A 148 -5.62 -3.03 -2.97
C GLY A 148 -5.21 -1.56 -2.80
N PHE A 149 -4.23 -1.28 -1.94
CA PHE A 149 -3.69 0.06 -1.75
C PHE A 149 -3.05 0.63 -3.02
N ILE A 150 -2.10 -0.10 -3.62
CA ILE A 150 -1.38 0.35 -4.82
C ILE A 150 -2.39 0.61 -5.95
N SER A 151 -3.29 -0.34 -6.19
CA SER A 151 -4.32 -0.23 -7.22
C SER A 151 -5.29 0.93 -6.95
N LEU A 152 -5.63 1.18 -5.69
CA LEU A 152 -6.53 2.24 -5.30
C LEU A 152 -5.93 3.63 -5.54
N VAL A 153 -4.65 3.85 -5.16
CA VAL A 153 -3.98 5.13 -5.40
C VAL A 153 -3.90 5.44 -6.89
N GLU A 154 -3.53 4.45 -7.70
CA GLU A 154 -3.50 4.64 -9.16
C GLU A 154 -4.89 4.90 -9.74
N ALA A 155 -5.92 4.18 -9.31
CA ALA A 155 -7.29 4.43 -9.74
C ALA A 155 -7.74 5.86 -9.40
N LEU A 156 -7.45 6.34 -8.18
CA LEU A 156 -7.82 7.70 -7.76
C LEU A 156 -7.12 8.80 -8.59
N LEU A 157 -5.90 8.54 -9.06
CA LEU A 157 -5.13 9.46 -9.90
C LEU A 157 -5.50 9.37 -11.40
N ILE A 158 -5.97 8.22 -11.87
CA ILE A 158 -6.34 7.98 -13.28
C ILE A 158 -7.80 8.38 -13.58
N LEU A 159 -8.75 8.02 -12.69
CA LEU A 159 -10.19 8.13 -12.96
C LEU A 159 -10.65 9.53 -13.36
N HIS A 160 -9.97 10.58 -12.90
CA HIS A 160 -10.28 11.97 -13.26
C HIS A 160 -9.39 12.55 -14.37
N GLU A 161 -8.26 11.91 -14.70
CA GLU A 161 -7.43 12.32 -15.84
C GLU A 161 -8.12 12.03 -17.18
N GLU A 162 -8.89 10.94 -17.26
CA GLU A 162 -9.73 10.63 -18.43
C GLU A 162 -10.94 11.56 -18.55
N GLN A 163 -11.60 11.90 -17.44
CA GLN A 163 -12.71 12.87 -17.45
C GLN A 163 -12.24 14.28 -17.85
N SER A 164 -11.07 14.71 -17.38
CA SER A 164 -10.47 15.98 -17.81
C SER A 164 -10.15 16.00 -19.31
N LYS A 165 -9.65 14.90 -19.90
CA LYS A 165 -9.41 14.83 -21.36
C LYS A 165 -10.70 14.96 -22.19
N VAL A 166 -11.79 14.34 -21.76
CA VAL A 166 -13.08 14.42 -22.45
C VAL A 166 -13.66 15.83 -22.39
N ILE A 167 -13.57 16.51 -21.25
CA ILE A 167 -14.05 17.90 -21.09
C ILE A 167 -13.22 18.88 -21.93
N ILE A 168 -11.89 18.73 -21.96
CA ILE A 168 -11.01 19.56 -22.80
C ILE A 168 -11.35 19.38 -24.29
N SER A 169 -11.56 18.15 -24.74
CA SER A 169 -11.95 17.88 -26.13
C SER A 169 -13.32 18.48 -26.48
N ALA A 170 -14.30 18.42 -25.58
CA ALA A 170 -15.62 19.00 -25.80
C ALA A 170 -15.59 20.54 -25.87
N ASN A 171 -14.81 21.19 -25.00
CA ASN A 171 -14.68 22.65 -24.98
C ASN A 171 -13.91 23.19 -26.20
N ASP A 172 -12.88 22.47 -26.69
CA ASP A 172 -12.16 22.83 -27.92
C ASP A 172 -13.07 22.72 -29.16
N VAL A 173 -13.94 21.71 -29.20
CA VAL A 173 -14.94 21.56 -30.27
C VAL A 173 -15.99 22.68 -30.21
N ALA A 174 -16.50 23.00 -29.03
CA ALA A 174 -17.50 24.05 -28.85
C ALA A 174 -16.97 25.44 -29.23
N SER A 175 -15.72 25.76 -28.86
CA SER A 175 -15.09 27.04 -29.20
C SER A 175 -14.79 27.17 -30.70
N LYS A 176 -14.37 26.09 -31.37
CA LYS A 176 -14.24 26.06 -32.85
C LYS A 176 -15.57 26.25 -33.57
N GLN A 177 -16.66 25.63 -33.09
CA GLN A 177 -18.00 25.82 -33.66
C GLN A 177 -18.52 27.25 -33.48
N LEU A 178 -18.19 27.91 -32.36
CA LEU A 178 -18.57 29.30 -32.10
C LEU A 178 -17.86 30.28 -33.06
N LEU A 179 -16.58 30.02 -33.36
CA LEU A 179 -15.82 30.80 -34.34
C LEU A 179 -16.37 30.63 -35.77
N ILE A 180 -16.76 29.42 -36.15
CA ILE A 180 -17.38 29.15 -37.46
C ILE A 180 -18.73 29.87 -37.57
N LYS A 181 -19.57 29.86 -36.52
CA LYS A 181 -20.83 30.61 -36.50
C LYS A 181 -20.64 32.12 -36.58
N LYS A 182 -19.64 32.67 -35.88
CA LYS A 182 -19.30 34.10 -36.00
C LYS A 182 -18.81 34.49 -37.39
N ALA A 183 -18.00 33.63 -38.02
CA ALA A 183 -17.53 33.84 -39.38
C ALA A 183 -18.67 33.75 -40.42
N ALA A 184 -19.66 32.88 -40.21
CA ALA A 184 -20.83 32.73 -41.08
C ALA A 184 -21.80 33.92 -40.99
N ASN A 185 -21.91 34.57 -39.82
CA ASN A 185 -22.81 35.72 -39.60
C ASN A 185 -22.17 37.08 -39.92
N SER A 186 -20.94 37.12 -40.44
CA SER A 186 -20.21 38.34 -40.80
C SER A 186 -20.27 38.67 -42.30
N LYS A 187 -21.22 38.09 -43.05
CA LYS A 187 -21.48 38.40 -44.46
C LYS A 187 -22.85 39.03 -44.64
#